data_AF-A0A2N8ULE7-F1
#
_entry.id   AF-A0A2N8ULE7-F1
#
_cell.length_a   1.000
_cell.length_b   1.000
_cell.length_c   1.000
_cell.angle_alpha   90.00
_cell.angle_beta   90.00
_cell.angle_gamma   90.00
#
_symmetry.space_group_name_H-M   'P 1'
#
loop_
_entity.id
_entity.type
_entity.pdbx_description
1 polymer ?
#
loop_
_entity_poly.entity_id
_entity_poly.type
_entity_poly.pdbx_seq_one_letter_code
_entity_poly.pdbx_strand_id
1 'polypeptide(L)'
;MRLLLQHAHFILSVFLIGLSLCHCVRDDDGLINAFTGLSLIDDMGRVRQTREHIRAIERAHNLPAGWFTRVVGRTDDGTRRAITHIRQRGSRFSLLMPPGDPSQGMFYSVFSIVHPQTRSSTLAVMMIQVISGQRGELIGEAHFPQSLTRDQAEDAQRLLEEHAEWYPEEIARRFGMHAVNLEPPPHVV
;
A
#
# COMPACT_ATOMS: atom_id res chain seq x y z
N MET A 1 -30.06 -14.49 -53.03
CA MET A 1 -28.62 -14.23 -52.81
C MET A 1 -28.38 -13.03 -51.89
N ARG A 2 -28.74 -13.10 -50.60
CA ARG A 2 -28.38 -12.04 -49.62
C ARG A 2 -27.89 -12.57 -48.26
N LEU A 3 -27.97 -13.88 -48.01
CA LEU A 3 -27.59 -14.50 -46.73
C LEU A 3 -26.10 -14.92 -46.63
N LEU A 4 -25.37 -14.98 -47.74
CA LEU A 4 -23.96 -15.39 -47.75
C LEU A 4 -22.98 -14.24 -47.50
N LEU A 5 -23.38 -12.97 -47.68
CA LEU A 5 -22.49 -11.83 -47.46
C LEU A 5 -22.35 -11.44 -45.98
N GLN A 6 -23.38 -11.64 -45.16
CA GLN A 6 -23.34 -11.25 -43.74
C GLN A 6 -22.39 -12.13 -42.89
N HIS A 7 -22.16 -13.38 -43.31
CA HIS A 7 -21.28 -14.30 -42.58
C HIS A 7 -19.79 -13.99 -42.80
N ALA A 8 -19.42 -13.46 -43.97
CA ALA A 8 -18.04 -13.08 -44.26
C ALA A 8 -17.56 -11.90 -43.39
N HIS A 9 -18.44 -10.93 -43.13
CA HIS A 9 -18.12 -9.78 -42.29
C HIS A 9 -17.99 -10.14 -40.81
N PHE A 10 -18.76 -11.12 -40.34
CA PHE A 10 -18.68 -11.61 -38.95
C PHE A 10 -17.39 -12.40 -38.69
N ILE A 11 -16.97 -13.23 -39.64
CA ILE A 11 -15.71 -13.99 -39.55
C ILE A 11 -14.51 -13.03 -39.59
N LEU A 12 -14.55 -12.00 -40.44
CA LEU A 12 -13.48 -11.00 -40.54
C LEU A 12 -13.31 -10.20 -39.23
N SER A 13 -14.41 -9.85 -38.57
CA SER A 13 -14.37 -9.06 -37.33
C SER A 13 -13.86 -9.89 -36.13
N VAL A 14 -14.21 -11.17 -36.04
CA VAL A 14 -13.62 -12.09 -35.04
C VAL A 14 -12.11 -12.31 -35.29
N PHE A 15 -11.69 -12.41 -36.56
CA PHE A 15 -10.27 -12.56 -36.91
C PHE A 15 -9.44 -11.31 -36.58
N LEU A 16 -9.99 -10.11 -36.79
CA LEU A 16 -9.34 -8.85 -36.44
C LEU A 16 -9.22 -8.64 -34.92
N ILE A 17 -10.21 -9.09 -34.12
CA ILE A 17 -10.12 -9.06 -32.66
C ILE A 17 -9.06 -10.06 -32.15
N GLY A 18 -8.98 -11.24 -32.77
CA GLY A 18 -7.93 -12.23 -32.48
C GLY A 18 -6.51 -11.72 -32.79
N LEU A 19 -6.34 -11.01 -33.91
CA LEU A 19 -5.06 -10.37 -34.26
C LEU A 19 -4.71 -9.21 -33.34
N SER A 20 -5.70 -8.47 -32.81
CA SER A 20 -5.48 -7.42 -31.81
C SER A 20 -5.07 -7.96 -30.43
N LEU A 21 -5.37 -9.23 -30.13
CA LEU A 21 -4.98 -9.89 -28.88
C LEU A 21 -3.66 -10.67 -29.01
N CYS A 22 -3.14 -10.87 -30.23
CA CYS A 22 -1.88 -11.59 -30.49
C CYS A 22 -0.67 -10.67 -30.74
N HIS A 23 -0.75 -9.37 -30.41
CA HIS A 23 0.36 -8.42 -30.60
C HIS A 23 0.95 -7.84 -29.31
N CYS A 24 1.02 -8.64 -28.25
CA CYS A 24 1.78 -8.34 -27.03
C CYS A 24 2.51 -9.59 -26.49
N VAL A 25 3.23 -10.30 -27.35
CA VAL A 25 4.37 -11.13 -26.92
C VAL A 25 5.49 -10.84 -27.92
N ARG A 26 6.24 -9.79 -27.64
CA ARG A 26 7.54 -9.54 -28.26
C ARG A 26 8.57 -9.81 -27.18
N ASP A 27 9.34 -10.88 -27.37
CA ASP A 27 10.56 -11.15 -26.63
C ASP A 27 11.48 -9.93 -26.75
N ASP A 28 11.74 -9.29 -25.60
CA ASP A 28 12.90 -8.43 -25.39
C ASP A 28 13.79 -9.13 -24.34
N ASP A 29 14.43 -10.21 -24.76
CA ASP A 29 15.49 -10.94 -24.04
C ASP A 29 16.82 -10.15 -23.97
N GLY A 30 16.75 -8.82 -23.78
CA GLY A 30 17.90 -7.93 -23.95
C GLY A 30 18.17 -6.90 -22.86
N LEU A 31 17.32 -6.79 -21.83
CA LEU A 31 17.39 -5.66 -20.86
C LEU A 31 17.37 -6.08 -19.38
N ILE A 32 17.59 -7.37 -19.07
CA ILE A 32 17.44 -7.91 -17.71
C ILE A 32 18.63 -7.61 -16.77
N ASN A 33 19.77 -7.11 -17.25
CA ASN A 33 21.00 -7.05 -16.42
C ASN A 33 21.58 -5.67 -16.11
N ALA A 34 20.90 -4.55 -16.41
CA ALA A 34 21.45 -3.21 -16.13
C ALA A 34 20.65 -2.34 -15.14
N PHE A 35 19.35 -2.62 -14.92
CA PHE A 35 18.50 -1.80 -14.02
C PHE A 35 18.23 -2.43 -12.65
N THR A 36 18.56 -3.70 -12.45
CA THR A 36 18.25 -4.48 -11.24
C THR A 36 19.15 -4.15 -10.05
N GLY A 37 20.31 -3.53 -10.26
CA GLY A 37 21.28 -3.25 -9.20
C GLY A 37 20.99 -1.99 -8.37
N LEU A 38 20.40 -0.95 -8.97
CA LEU A 38 20.08 0.31 -8.28
C LEU A 38 18.70 0.27 -7.60
N SER A 39 17.74 -0.49 -8.16
CA SER A 39 16.39 -0.66 -7.58
C SER A 39 16.40 -1.51 -6.31
N LEU A 40 17.23 -2.57 -6.24
CA LEU A 40 17.22 -3.50 -5.09
C LEU A 40 17.77 -2.84 -3.81
N ILE A 41 18.77 -1.97 -3.94
CA ILE A 41 19.40 -1.28 -2.80
C ILE A 41 18.46 -0.23 -2.22
N ASP A 42 17.75 0.52 -3.07
CA ASP A 42 16.73 1.49 -2.66
C ASP A 42 15.56 0.77 -1.98
N ASP A 43 15.11 -0.36 -2.53
CA ASP A 43 14.06 -1.18 -1.92
C ASP A 43 14.47 -1.76 -0.56
N MET A 44 15.71 -2.24 -0.42
CA MET A 44 16.25 -2.70 0.88
C MET A 44 16.35 -1.55 1.90
N GLY A 45 16.75 -0.36 1.44
CA GLY A 45 16.81 0.85 2.27
C GLY A 45 15.44 1.22 2.83
N ARG A 46 14.41 1.24 1.96
CA ARG A 46 13.02 1.53 2.32
C ARG A 46 12.43 0.49 3.28
N VAL A 47 12.68 -0.79 3.03
CA VAL A 47 12.23 -1.87 3.94
C VAL A 47 12.90 -1.76 5.31
N ARG A 48 14.19 -1.41 5.36
CA ARG A 48 14.91 -1.19 6.62
C ARG A 48 14.32 0.00 7.41
N GLN A 49 14.10 1.14 6.75
CA GLN A 49 13.45 2.30 7.35
C GLN A 49 12.05 1.94 7.87
N THR A 50 11.27 1.19 7.10
CA THR A 50 9.94 0.72 7.52
C THR A 50 10.01 -0.19 8.75
N ARG A 51 11.05 -1.05 8.83
CA ARG A 51 11.28 -1.92 9.98
C ARG A 51 11.65 -1.13 11.25
N GLU A 52 12.28 0.02 11.13
CA GLU A 52 12.55 0.89 12.29
C GLU A 52 11.26 1.50 12.85
N HIS A 53 10.36 1.91 11.95
CA HIS A 53 9.06 2.48 12.32
C HIS A 53 8.11 1.43 12.92
N ILE A 54 8.08 0.20 12.37
CA ILE A 54 7.22 -0.86 12.92
C ILE A 54 7.64 -1.25 14.35
N ARG A 55 8.93 -1.19 14.69
CA ARG A 55 9.41 -1.41 16.07
C ARG A 55 8.89 -0.36 17.05
N ALA A 56 8.54 0.84 16.59
CA ALA A 56 7.89 1.84 17.44
C ALA A 56 6.45 1.42 17.76
N ILE A 57 5.72 0.85 16.79
CA ILE A 57 4.38 0.31 16.99
C ILE A 57 4.41 -0.92 17.90
N GLU A 58 5.34 -1.86 17.65
CA GLU A 58 5.51 -3.05 18.50
C GLU A 58 5.73 -2.66 19.96
N ARG A 59 6.61 -1.68 20.22
CA ARG A 59 6.84 -1.17 21.58
C ARG A 59 5.63 -0.44 22.16
N ALA A 60 4.94 0.38 21.38
CA ALA A 60 3.78 1.13 21.85
C ALA A 60 2.63 0.21 22.30
N HIS A 61 2.53 -0.98 21.69
CA HIS A 61 1.48 -1.97 21.96
C HIS A 61 1.95 -3.21 22.72
N ASN A 62 3.17 -3.19 23.26
CA ASN A 62 3.79 -4.34 23.95
C ASN A 62 3.77 -5.65 23.12
N LEU A 63 3.90 -5.55 21.80
CA LEU A 63 3.99 -6.70 20.91
C LEU A 63 5.43 -7.26 20.93
N PRO A 64 5.60 -8.59 20.74
CA PRO A 64 6.92 -9.18 20.55
C PRO A 64 7.69 -8.53 19.39
N ALA A 65 9.01 -8.43 19.51
CA ALA A 65 9.84 -7.92 18.44
C ALA A 65 9.73 -8.81 17.19
N GLY A 66 9.45 -8.21 16.03
CA GLY A 66 9.26 -8.95 14.79
C GLY A 66 7.92 -9.67 14.70
N TRP A 67 6.92 -9.24 15.48
CA TRP A 67 5.56 -9.77 15.40
C TRP A 67 4.98 -9.60 13.99
N PHE A 68 5.27 -8.48 13.32
CA PHE A 68 4.91 -8.31 11.91
C PHE A 68 5.83 -9.12 10.99
N THR A 69 5.26 -10.09 10.29
CA THR A 69 6.04 -11.10 9.53
C THR A 69 6.56 -10.56 8.20
N ARG A 70 5.70 -9.90 7.42
CA ARG A 70 6.08 -9.25 6.16
C ARG A 70 6.07 -7.74 6.33
N VAL A 71 7.19 -7.10 6.01
CA VAL A 71 7.33 -5.65 5.98
C VAL A 71 7.66 -5.22 4.55
N VAL A 72 6.88 -4.28 4.03
CA VAL A 72 6.98 -3.77 2.67
C VAL A 72 7.27 -2.28 2.78
N GLY A 73 8.31 -1.81 2.10
CA GLY A 73 8.60 -0.37 2.04
C GLY A 73 7.54 0.41 1.27
N ARG A 74 7.79 1.70 1.07
CA ARG A 74 6.96 2.55 0.20
C ARG A 74 6.88 1.96 -1.22
N THR A 75 5.66 1.65 -1.66
CA THR A 75 5.32 1.18 -3.02
C THR A 75 4.14 1.97 -3.56
N ASP A 76 4.00 2.07 -4.88
CA ASP A 76 2.88 2.77 -5.53
C ASP A 76 1.53 2.15 -5.14
N ASP A 77 1.49 0.82 -5.09
CA ASP A 77 0.32 0.06 -4.65
C ASP A 77 -0.04 0.35 -3.20
N GLY A 78 0.96 0.39 -2.31
CA GLY A 78 0.76 0.79 -0.92
C GLY A 78 0.25 2.22 -0.81
N THR A 79 0.82 3.15 -1.59
CA THR A 79 0.39 4.55 -1.60
C THR A 79 -1.06 4.69 -2.06
N ARG A 80 -1.45 3.96 -3.11
CA ARG A 80 -2.85 3.93 -3.57
C ARG A 80 -3.81 3.38 -2.50
N ARG A 81 -3.42 2.31 -1.79
CA ARG A 81 -4.23 1.76 -0.69
C ARG A 81 -4.35 2.75 0.46
N ALA A 82 -3.25 3.41 0.84
CA ALA A 82 -3.27 4.44 1.87
C ALA A 82 -4.16 5.63 1.49
N ILE A 83 -4.08 6.13 0.25
CA ILE A 83 -4.99 7.18 -0.26
C ILE A 83 -6.45 6.74 -0.14
N THR A 84 -6.75 5.51 -0.54
CA THR A 84 -8.11 4.96 -0.49
C THR A 84 -8.61 4.89 0.96
N HIS A 85 -7.76 4.41 1.87
CA HIS A 85 -8.08 4.28 3.29
C HIS A 85 -8.29 5.63 3.96
N ILE A 86 -7.42 6.62 3.71
CA ILE A 86 -7.60 8.00 4.23
C ILE A 86 -8.95 8.56 3.78
N ARG A 87 -9.34 8.36 2.52
CA ARG A 87 -10.61 8.85 1.96
C ARG A 87 -11.83 8.06 2.42
N GLN A 88 -11.64 6.89 2.99
CA GLN A 88 -12.74 6.06 3.48
C GLN A 88 -13.39 6.73 4.70
N ARG A 89 -14.71 6.84 4.68
CA ARG A 89 -15.47 7.40 5.80
C ARG A 89 -15.25 6.56 7.07
N GLY A 90 -14.89 7.24 8.15
CA GLY A 90 -14.64 6.59 9.44
C GLY A 90 -13.27 5.93 9.55
N SER A 91 -12.34 6.21 8.63
CA SER A 91 -10.93 5.86 8.82
C SER A 91 -10.40 6.57 10.07
N ARG A 92 -9.67 5.81 10.87
CA ARG A 92 -9.12 6.25 12.15
C ARG A 92 -7.66 5.85 12.20
N PHE A 93 -6.87 6.69 12.84
CA PHE A 93 -5.43 6.52 12.90
C PHE A 93 -4.96 6.65 14.34
N SER A 94 -3.97 5.84 14.67
CA SER A 94 -3.17 6.01 15.86
C SER A 94 -1.98 6.90 15.53
N LEU A 95 -1.54 7.73 16.47
CA LEU A 95 -0.44 8.67 16.28
C LEU A 95 0.73 8.32 17.21
N LEU A 96 1.92 8.13 16.63
CA LEU A 96 3.17 8.12 17.39
C LEU A 96 3.93 9.43 17.14
N MET A 97 4.20 10.16 18.22
CA MET A 97 5.01 11.37 18.21
C MET A 97 6.44 11.03 18.65
N PRO A 98 7.49 11.49 17.95
CA PRO A 98 8.83 11.40 18.45
C PRO A 98 9.02 12.32 19.68
N PRO A 99 9.85 11.91 20.65
CA PRO A 99 10.15 12.77 21.80
C PRO A 99 10.93 14.01 21.34
N GLY A 100 10.47 15.19 21.74
CA GLY A 100 11.19 16.45 21.54
C GLY A 100 10.84 17.21 20.26
N ASP A 101 10.03 16.66 19.34
CA ASP A 101 9.59 17.37 18.15
C ASP A 101 8.09 17.19 17.89
N PRO A 102 7.24 18.12 18.36
CA PRO A 102 5.80 18.05 18.16
C PRO A 102 5.36 18.45 16.75
N SER A 103 6.30 18.82 15.86
CA SER A 103 5.99 19.23 14.49
C SER A 103 5.91 18.06 13.51
N GLN A 104 6.41 16.88 13.89
CA GLN A 104 6.42 15.67 13.09
C GLN A 104 5.83 14.48 13.85
N GLY A 105 5.40 13.47 13.13
CA GLY A 105 4.81 12.27 13.70
C GLY A 105 4.66 11.16 12.67
N MET A 106 4.18 10.02 13.14
CA MET A 106 3.81 8.90 12.30
C MET A 106 2.39 8.46 12.66
N PHE A 107 1.49 8.55 11.68
CA PHE A 107 0.18 7.93 11.77
C PHE A 107 0.24 6.50 11.28
N TYR A 108 -0.55 5.65 11.89
CA TYR A 108 -0.74 4.30 11.39
C TYR A 108 -2.18 3.85 11.60
N SER A 109 -2.63 2.97 10.71
CA SER A 109 -3.95 2.37 10.79
C SER A 109 -3.87 0.91 10.37
N VAL A 110 -4.65 0.07 11.05
CA VAL A 110 -4.94 -1.27 10.57
C VAL A 110 -5.88 -1.15 9.36
N PHE A 111 -5.68 -2.02 8.36
CA PHE A 111 -6.53 -2.14 7.19
C PHE A 111 -6.45 -3.55 6.62
N SER A 112 -7.45 -3.94 5.83
CA SER A 112 -7.47 -5.24 5.14
C SER A 112 -6.97 -5.10 3.71
N ILE A 113 -5.94 -5.87 3.37
CA ILE A 113 -5.45 -6.07 2.00
C ILE A 113 -6.12 -7.30 1.43
N VAL A 114 -6.79 -7.18 0.28
CA VAL A 114 -7.30 -8.33 -0.48
C VAL A 114 -6.28 -8.69 -1.56
N HIS A 115 -5.75 -9.89 -1.52
CA HIS A 115 -4.82 -10.36 -2.54
C HIS A 115 -5.56 -10.49 -3.89
N PRO A 116 -5.05 -9.91 -4.99
CA PRO A 116 -5.79 -9.83 -6.24
C PRO A 116 -6.05 -11.21 -6.88
N GLN A 117 -5.08 -12.13 -6.76
CA GLN A 117 -5.17 -13.46 -7.37
C GLN A 117 -5.97 -14.45 -6.50
N THR A 118 -5.56 -14.65 -5.25
CA THR A 118 -6.17 -15.62 -4.32
C THR A 118 -7.47 -15.13 -3.66
N ARG A 119 -7.80 -13.84 -3.76
CA ARG A 119 -8.92 -13.18 -3.06
C ARG A 119 -8.88 -13.30 -1.52
N SER A 120 -7.79 -13.80 -0.96
CA SER A 120 -7.61 -13.88 0.49
C SER A 120 -7.40 -12.48 1.07
N SER A 121 -8.10 -12.16 2.15
CA SER A 121 -7.81 -10.96 2.94
C SER A 121 -6.66 -11.20 3.90
N THR A 122 -5.88 -10.16 4.16
CA THR A 122 -4.83 -10.15 5.18
C THR A 122 -4.84 -8.79 5.85
N LEU A 123 -4.78 -8.77 7.17
CA LEU A 123 -4.64 -7.52 7.92
C LEU A 123 -3.20 -7.01 7.85
N ALA A 124 -3.08 -5.70 7.69
CA ALA A 124 -1.81 -5.01 7.69
C ALA A 124 -1.96 -3.66 8.41
N VAL A 125 -0.82 -3.09 8.75
CA VAL A 125 -0.70 -1.72 9.24
C VAL A 125 -0.02 -0.90 8.16
N MET A 126 -0.63 0.21 7.76
CA MET A 126 0.04 1.24 6.96
C MET A 126 0.65 2.28 7.88
N MET A 127 1.81 2.83 7.52
CA MET A 127 2.49 3.87 8.30
C MET A 127 2.75 5.08 7.42
N ILE A 128 2.27 6.24 7.85
CA ILE A 128 2.38 7.50 7.13
C ILE A 128 3.15 8.49 8.01
N GLN A 129 4.27 8.97 7.50
CA GLN A 129 5.00 10.07 8.10
C GLN A 129 4.28 11.39 7.83
N VAL A 130 4.24 12.25 8.83
CA VAL A 130 3.75 13.62 8.71
C VAL A 130 4.75 14.61 9.30
N ILE A 131 4.89 15.74 8.63
CA ILE A 131 5.68 16.88 9.07
C ILE A 131 4.82 18.12 8.84
N SER A 132 4.80 19.03 9.81
CA SER A 132 3.95 20.22 9.79
C SER A 132 4.20 21.05 8.52
N GLY A 133 3.13 21.35 7.78
CA GLY A 133 3.17 22.10 6.53
C GLY A 133 3.65 21.30 5.32
N GLN A 134 4.04 20.03 5.50
CA GLN A 134 4.46 19.17 4.41
C GLN A 134 3.36 18.18 4.02
N ARG A 135 3.57 17.55 2.86
CA ARG A 135 2.74 16.45 2.43
C ARG A 135 3.02 15.21 3.28
N GLY A 136 1.98 14.41 3.55
CA GLY A 136 2.18 13.09 4.14
C GLY A 136 2.99 12.17 3.22
N GLU A 137 3.74 11.25 3.81
CA GLU A 137 4.51 10.26 3.05
C GLU A 137 4.23 8.86 3.58
N LEU A 138 3.86 7.94 2.70
CA LEU A 138 3.79 6.52 3.07
C LEU A 138 5.22 6.03 3.34
N ILE A 139 5.46 5.55 4.55
CA ILE A 139 6.70 4.88 4.94
C ILE A 139 6.69 3.46 4.38
N GLY A 140 5.58 2.75 4.61
CA GLY A 140 5.40 1.37 4.18
C GLY A 140 4.23 0.68 4.88
N GLU A 141 4.20 -0.64 4.76
CA GLU A 141 3.17 -1.50 5.31
C GLU A 141 3.79 -2.68 6.06
N ALA A 142 3.12 -3.16 7.09
CA ALA A 142 3.53 -4.32 7.87
C ALA A 142 2.35 -5.27 8.07
N HIS A 143 2.51 -6.52 7.64
CA HIS A 143 1.43 -7.50 7.64
C HIS A 143 1.39 -8.28 8.94
N PHE A 144 0.18 -8.61 9.38
CA PHE A 144 -0.03 -9.50 10.52
C PHE A 144 0.57 -10.89 10.21
N PRO A 145 0.98 -11.67 11.23
CA PRO A 145 1.39 -13.05 11.03
C PRO A 145 0.30 -13.88 10.31
N GLN A 146 0.70 -14.59 9.25
CA GLN A 146 -0.21 -15.45 8.48
C GLN A 146 -0.69 -16.69 9.29
N SER A 147 0.01 -17.03 10.37
CA SER A 147 -0.33 -18.13 11.26
C SER A 147 -1.40 -17.78 12.30
N LEU A 148 -1.84 -16.53 12.38
CA LEU A 148 -2.92 -16.15 13.29
C LEU A 148 -4.23 -16.80 12.83
N THR A 149 -4.97 -17.33 13.79
CA THR A 149 -6.38 -17.63 13.59
C THR A 149 -7.18 -16.34 13.40
N ARG A 150 -8.41 -16.46 12.90
CA ARG A 150 -9.30 -15.30 12.70
C ARG A 150 -9.49 -14.51 14.00
N ASP A 151 -9.83 -15.19 15.09
CA ASP A 151 -10.09 -14.55 16.39
C ASP A 151 -8.83 -13.82 16.91
N GLN A 152 -7.65 -14.43 16.77
CA GLN A 152 -6.39 -13.78 17.14
C GLN A 152 -6.09 -12.54 16.28
N ALA A 153 -6.43 -12.57 15.00
CA ALA A 153 -6.26 -11.44 14.11
C ALA A 153 -7.25 -10.30 14.46
N GLU A 154 -8.49 -10.64 14.80
CA GLU A 154 -9.50 -9.68 15.28
C GLU A 154 -9.10 -9.07 16.65
N ASP A 155 -8.57 -9.87 17.58
CA ASP A 155 -8.02 -9.41 18.86
C ASP A 155 -6.85 -8.44 18.67
N ALA A 156 -5.90 -8.79 17.80
CA ALA A 156 -4.76 -7.94 17.50
C ALA A 156 -5.18 -6.64 16.79
N GLN A 157 -6.18 -6.71 15.90
CA GLN A 157 -6.77 -5.52 15.29
C GLN A 157 -7.38 -4.60 16.35
N ARG A 158 -8.21 -5.14 17.25
CA ARG A 158 -8.83 -4.36 18.34
C ARG A 158 -7.79 -3.70 19.23
N LEU A 159 -6.72 -4.43 19.60
CA LEU A 159 -5.61 -3.88 20.36
C LEU A 159 -4.96 -2.67 19.66
N LEU A 160 -4.65 -2.80 18.37
CA LEU A 160 -4.02 -1.72 17.60
C LEU A 160 -4.95 -0.52 17.38
N GLU A 161 -6.26 -0.76 17.26
CA GLU A 161 -7.30 0.25 17.04
C GLU A 161 -7.78 0.93 18.32
N GLU A 162 -7.50 0.38 19.50
CA GLU A 162 -7.89 0.96 20.80
C GLU A 162 -7.40 2.42 20.95
N HIS A 163 -6.23 2.71 20.36
CA HIS A 163 -5.60 4.05 20.38
C HIS A 163 -5.79 4.84 19.08
N ALA A 164 -6.63 4.37 18.16
CA ALA A 164 -6.87 5.03 16.88
C ALA A 164 -7.86 6.19 17.05
N GLU A 165 -7.44 7.28 17.68
CA GLU A 165 -8.31 8.40 18.02
C GLU A 165 -8.41 9.47 16.93
N TRP A 166 -7.52 9.43 15.93
CA TRP A 166 -7.36 10.53 14.99
C TRP A 166 -8.11 10.29 13.69
N TYR A 167 -9.00 11.21 13.34
CA TYR A 167 -9.62 11.30 12.02
C TYR A 167 -8.76 12.13 11.06
N PRO A 168 -8.83 11.89 9.74
CA PRO A 168 -8.08 12.67 8.74
C PRO A 168 -8.20 14.19 8.90
N GLU A 169 -9.37 14.70 9.27
CA GLU A 169 -9.60 16.13 9.47
C GLU A 169 -8.84 16.69 10.67
N GLU A 170 -8.66 15.90 11.72
CA GLU A 170 -7.90 16.28 12.93
C GLU A 170 -6.41 16.26 12.66
N ILE A 171 -5.95 15.27 11.89
CA ILE A 171 -4.58 15.20 11.36
C ILE A 171 -4.27 16.45 10.54
N ALA A 172 -5.14 16.77 9.58
CA ALA A 172 -4.99 17.95 8.72
C ALA A 172 -5.00 19.25 9.53
N ARG A 173 -5.81 19.34 10.58
CA ARG A 173 -5.82 20.50 11.49
C ARG A 173 -4.52 20.63 12.26
N ARG A 174 -3.93 19.52 12.69
CA ARG A 174 -2.72 19.51 13.54
C ARG A 174 -1.42 19.72 12.77
N PHE A 175 -1.30 19.13 11.58
CA PHE A 175 -0.07 19.10 10.77
C PHE A 175 -0.20 19.90 9.45
N GLY A 176 -1.38 20.43 9.15
CA GLY A 176 -1.67 21.18 7.93
C GLY A 176 -2.41 20.35 6.89
N MET A 177 -3.11 21.05 5.99
CA MET A 177 -4.02 20.43 5.00
C MET A 177 -3.35 19.43 4.06
N HIS A 178 -2.02 19.50 3.90
CA HIS A 178 -1.27 18.58 3.04
C HIS A 178 -0.87 17.28 3.74
N ALA A 179 -0.98 17.18 5.07
CA ALA A 179 -0.54 16.01 5.83
C ALA A 179 -1.32 14.73 5.49
N VAL A 180 -2.57 14.86 5.05
CA VAL A 180 -3.44 13.73 4.62
C VAL A 180 -3.47 13.55 3.11
N ASN A 181 -2.73 14.36 2.36
CA ASN A 181 -2.53 14.15 0.94
C ASN A 181 -1.31 13.26 0.76
N LEU A 182 -1.44 12.20 -0.03
CA LEU A 182 -0.32 11.37 -0.47
C LEU A 182 -0.24 11.51 -1.99
N GLU A 183 0.97 11.58 -2.55
CA GLU A 183 1.18 11.47 -3.99
C GLU A 183 1.74 10.10 -4.32
N PRO A 184 1.19 9.39 -5.34
CA PRO A 184 1.95 8.35 -5.99
C PRO A 184 3.22 8.98 -6.56
N PRO A 185 4.40 8.33 -6.48
CA PRO A 185 5.58 8.85 -7.15
C PRO A 185 5.27 9.01 -8.65
N PRO A 186 5.91 9.99 -9.33
CA PRO A 186 5.69 10.18 -10.76
C PRO A 186 6.01 8.88 -11.49
N HIS A 187 5.10 8.44 -12.37
CA HIS A 187 5.39 7.35 -13.29
C HIS A 187 6.57 7.78 -14.15
N VAL A 188 7.74 7.21 -13.89
CA VAL A 188 8.86 7.27 -14.82
C VAL A 188 8.47 6.33 -15.96
N VAL A 189 7.94 6.92 -17.04
CA VAL A 189 7.64 6.23 -18.31
C VAL A 189 8.94 5.93 -19.03
#